data_AF-A0A842V4V9-F1
#
_entry.id   AF-A0A842V4V9-F1
#
_cell.length_a   1.000
_cell.length_b   1.000
_cell.length_c   1.000
_cell.angle_alpha   90.00
_cell.angle_beta   90.00
_cell.angle_gamma   90.00
#
_symmetry.space_group_name_H-M   'P 1'
#
loop_
_entity.id
_entity.type
_entity.pdbx_description
1 polymer ?
#
loop_
_entity_poly.entity_id
_entity_poly.type
_entity_poly.pdbx_seq_one_letter_code
_entity_poly.pdbx_strand_id
1 'polypeptide(L)'
;MKLPFEDINRPVLVKKESETSPRFGCNPDKRPIETYLQFGIVNIDKPKGPTSHQVSAYVQQMMGISKSGHSGTLDPNVTGVLPVALSKATKAVHALLVAGKEYVGIMHLHKDADEDLIRKTCSKFVGVIDQLPPVRSAVKRRPRKRTVYYLDVLEVDGRDVLFRTGTEAGTYIRKLLHDIGKRMKTGAHMTELRRTKVGLFNESTLVTLQDLQDAFWLWKNKKDDTLLRKAVQPMEAAVEHLPKIWIIDTTVDSMCHGAQLKVPGISKLNADIKSGNLVAVMTLKDELVALARARLDARDIKKKFKGAAAKTERVLMEPGVYPRVEK
;
A
#
# COMPACT_ATOMS: atom_id res chain seq x y z
N MET A 1 3.45 -18.77 0.00
CA MET A 1 2.16 -18.13 -0.34
C MET A 1 2.40 -16.66 -0.64
N LYS A 2 1.67 -16.10 -1.60
CA LYS A 2 1.84 -14.74 -2.10
C LYS A 2 0.48 -14.08 -2.27
N LEU A 3 0.40 -12.77 -2.06
CA LEU A 3 -0.79 -11.98 -2.40
C LEU A 3 -0.90 -11.88 -3.93
N PRO A 4 -2.10 -11.72 -4.51
CA PRO A 4 -2.28 -11.78 -5.95
C PRO A 4 -1.39 -10.83 -6.75
N PHE A 5 -1.10 -9.64 -6.22
CA PHE A 5 -0.26 -8.66 -6.93
C PHE A 5 1.22 -9.08 -7.04
N GLU A 6 1.68 -10.00 -6.18
CA GLU A 6 3.08 -10.47 -6.17
C GLU A 6 3.35 -11.51 -7.27
N ASP A 7 2.31 -12.11 -7.85
CA ASP A 7 2.41 -13.10 -8.93
C ASP A 7 2.12 -12.50 -10.32
N ILE A 8 1.75 -11.20 -10.38
CA ILE A 8 1.47 -10.54 -11.65
C ILE A 8 2.79 -10.20 -12.35
N ASN A 9 3.08 -10.91 -13.45
CA ASN A 9 4.08 -10.45 -14.40
C ASN A 9 3.54 -9.24 -15.18
N ARG A 10 4.23 -8.10 -15.11
CA ARG A 10 3.85 -6.85 -15.77
C ARG A 10 4.83 -6.47 -16.87
N PRO A 11 4.82 -7.16 -18.02
CA PRO A 11 5.73 -6.81 -19.11
C PRO A 11 5.46 -5.37 -19.57
N VAL A 12 6.55 -4.65 -19.84
CA VAL A 12 6.48 -3.27 -20.28
C VAL A 12 6.33 -3.22 -21.79
N LEU A 13 5.27 -2.56 -22.26
CA LEU A 13 5.04 -2.26 -23.65
C LEU A 13 5.64 -0.89 -23.96
N VAL A 14 6.58 -0.84 -24.89
CA VAL A 14 7.04 0.43 -25.45
C VAL A 14 6.01 0.93 -26.47
N LYS A 15 5.57 2.17 -26.30
CA LYS A 15 4.74 2.90 -27.27
C LYS A 15 5.59 3.83 -28.13
N LYS A 16 6.54 4.52 -27.49
CA LYS A 16 7.46 5.46 -28.12
C LYS A 16 8.76 5.48 -27.34
N GLU A 17 9.88 5.27 -28.03
CA GLU A 17 11.21 5.52 -27.46
C GLU A 17 11.34 6.99 -27.08
N SER A 18 11.71 7.26 -25.84
CA SER A 18 11.74 8.62 -25.29
C SER A 18 12.85 8.73 -24.27
N GLU A 19 13.53 9.85 -24.32
CA GLU A 19 14.59 10.20 -23.38
C GLU A 19 14.07 11.18 -22.33
N THR A 20 14.79 11.28 -21.22
CA THR A 20 14.47 12.21 -20.13
C THR A 20 15.68 13.09 -19.85
N SER A 21 15.43 14.38 -19.71
CA SER A 21 16.49 15.36 -19.45
C SER A 21 17.03 15.18 -18.03
N PRO A 22 18.35 15.11 -17.81
CA PRO A 22 18.92 15.07 -16.46
C PRO A 22 18.74 16.38 -15.69
N ARG A 23 18.31 17.46 -16.35
CA ARG A 23 18.14 18.80 -15.72
C ARG A 23 16.90 18.90 -14.82
N PHE A 24 15.93 17.99 -14.97
CA PHE A 24 14.62 18.07 -14.31
C PHE A 24 14.33 16.79 -13.54
N GLY A 25 13.70 16.93 -12.37
CA GLY A 25 13.46 15.81 -11.46
C GLY A 25 14.74 15.08 -11.03
N CYS A 26 14.58 13.96 -10.35
CA CYS A 26 15.70 13.09 -9.98
C CYS A 26 15.21 11.67 -9.68
N ASN A 27 16.14 10.70 -9.64
CA ASN A 27 15.79 9.38 -9.13
C ASN A 27 15.28 9.50 -7.67
N PRO A 28 14.15 8.84 -7.31
CA PRO A 28 13.57 8.94 -5.97
C PRO A 28 14.53 8.69 -4.81
N ASP A 29 15.45 7.73 -4.93
CA ASP A 29 16.41 7.36 -3.89
C ASP A 29 17.56 8.36 -3.74
N LYS A 30 17.79 9.17 -4.78
CA LYS A 30 18.86 10.18 -4.85
C LYS A 30 18.38 11.59 -4.49
N ARG A 31 17.14 11.75 -4.02
CA ARG A 31 16.63 13.04 -3.57
C ARG A 31 17.49 13.59 -2.41
N PRO A 32 17.73 14.91 -2.35
CA PRO A 32 18.23 15.56 -1.14
C PRO A 32 17.36 15.18 0.06
N ILE A 33 17.96 15.03 1.25
CA ILE A 33 17.28 14.43 2.40
C ILE A 33 15.99 15.18 2.79
N GLU A 34 15.98 16.50 2.71
CA GLU A 34 14.80 17.31 3.00
C GLU A 34 13.65 16.99 2.04
N THR A 35 13.94 16.88 0.74
CA THR A 35 12.96 16.50 -0.28
C THR A 35 12.56 15.04 -0.15
N TYR A 36 13.51 14.15 0.16
CA TYR A 36 13.27 12.73 0.40
C TYR A 36 12.25 12.53 1.52
N LEU A 37 12.41 13.25 2.64
CA LEU A 37 11.47 13.22 3.77
C LEU A 37 10.10 13.82 3.40
N GLN A 38 10.03 14.84 2.54
CA GLN A 38 8.75 15.38 2.09
C GLN A 38 7.91 14.37 1.29
N PHE A 39 8.58 13.47 0.58
CA PHE A 39 7.99 12.42 -0.25
C PHE A 39 8.29 11.02 0.30
N GLY A 40 8.43 10.89 1.63
CA GLY A 40 8.83 9.65 2.30
C GLY A 40 7.66 8.89 2.93
N ILE A 41 7.87 7.58 3.14
CA ILE A 41 7.00 6.68 3.88
C ILE A 41 7.85 5.86 4.84
N VAL A 42 7.45 5.82 6.10
CA VAL A 42 8.09 4.97 7.12
C VAL A 42 7.21 3.76 7.36
N ASN A 43 7.78 2.57 7.29
CA ASN A 43 7.06 1.34 7.64
C ASN A 43 7.21 1.06 9.14
N ILE A 44 6.31 1.63 9.93
CA ILE A 44 6.39 1.52 11.38
C ILE A 44 6.02 0.11 11.82
N ASP A 45 6.82 -0.49 12.69
CA ASP A 45 6.35 -1.62 13.51
C ASP A 45 5.43 -1.07 14.59
N LYS A 46 4.13 -1.06 14.30
CA LYS A 46 3.15 -0.50 15.21
C LYS A 46 3.21 -1.29 16.54
N PRO A 47 3.44 -0.62 17.68
CA PRO A 47 3.37 -1.29 18.97
C PRO A 47 1.92 -1.58 19.38
N LYS A 48 1.77 -2.54 20.31
CA LYS A 48 0.50 -2.81 21.00
C LYS A 48 0.18 -1.65 21.94
N GLY A 49 -1.08 -1.22 21.99
CA GLY A 49 -1.54 -0.14 22.88
C GLY A 49 -2.12 1.05 22.13
N PRO A 50 -1.32 1.86 21.41
CA PRO A 50 -1.84 3.04 20.73
C PRO A 50 -2.68 2.68 19.50
N THR A 51 -3.63 3.56 19.16
CA THR A 51 -4.33 3.53 17.87
C THR A 51 -3.35 3.85 16.73
N SER A 52 -3.69 3.42 15.51
CA SER A 52 -2.87 3.79 14.33
C SER A 52 -2.79 5.31 14.10
N HIS A 53 -3.84 6.05 14.47
CA HIS A 53 -3.85 7.52 14.39
C HIS A 53 -2.87 8.15 15.38
N GLN A 54 -2.81 7.65 16.62
CA GLN A 54 -1.82 8.10 17.61
C GLN A 54 -0.39 7.81 17.14
N VAL A 55 -0.12 6.64 16.56
CA VAL A 55 1.21 6.33 16.00
C VAL A 55 1.60 7.30 14.89
N SER A 56 0.67 7.62 13.97
CA SER A 56 0.91 8.65 12.95
C SER A 56 1.21 10.01 13.58
N ALA A 57 0.48 10.40 14.63
CA ALA A 57 0.73 11.65 15.35
C ALA A 57 2.09 11.67 16.05
N TYR A 58 2.53 10.54 16.62
CA TYR A 58 3.87 10.42 17.20
C TYR A 58 4.95 10.60 16.14
N VAL A 59 4.84 9.93 14.99
CA VAL A 59 5.76 10.11 13.85
C VAL A 59 5.80 11.58 13.41
N GLN A 60 4.63 12.22 13.32
CA GLN A 60 4.53 13.64 12.97
C GLN A 60 5.31 14.53 13.95
N GLN A 61 5.13 14.32 15.26
CA GLN A 61 5.80 15.08 16.31
C GLN A 61 7.31 14.82 16.32
N MET A 62 7.73 13.54 16.29
CA MET A 62 9.13 13.12 16.32
C MET A 62 9.94 13.74 15.18
N MET A 63 9.35 13.81 13.99
CA MET A 63 10.02 14.34 12.79
C MET A 63 9.79 15.84 12.59
N GLY A 64 9.01 16.51 13.46
CA GLY A 64 8.71 17.93 13.34
C GLY A 64 8.03 18.30 12.00
N ILE A 65 7.20 17.42 11.45
CA ILE A 65 6.50 17.66 10.18
C ILE A 65 5.06 18.12 10.41
N SER A 66 4.47 18.80 9.44
CA SER A 66 3.12 19.37 9.58
C SER A 66 1.99 18.36 9.33
N LYS A 67 2.30 17.23 8.68
CA LYS A 67 1.29 16.26 8.27
C LYS A 67 1.87 14.85 8.18
N SER A 68 1.09 13.88 8.66
CA SER A 68 1.33 12.45 8.47
C SER A 68 0.02 11.73 8.12
N GLY A 69 0.10 10.50 7.61
CA GLY A 69 -1.08 9.66 7.41
C GLY A 69 -0.74 8.20 7.10
N HIS A 70 -1.53 7.26 7.62
CA HIS A 70 -1.23 5.82 7.55
C HIS A 70 -2.13 5.04 6.57
N SER A 71 -1.64 3.92 6.05
CA SER A 71 -2.29 3.13 4.97
C SER A 71 -3.32 2.08 5.40
N GLY A 72 -4.12 2.42 6.42
CA GLY A 72 -5.19 1.57 6.91
C GLY A 72 -5.02 1.19 8.38
N THR A 73 -6.08 1.40 9.14
CA THR A 73 -6.13 1.31 10.59
C THR A 73 -5.94 -0.13 11.07
N LEU A 74 -4.96 -0.31 11.95
CA LEU A 74 -4.86 -1.44 12.87
C LEU A 74 -5.52 -1.06 14.20
N ASP A 75 -6.28 -1.99 14.76
CA ASP A 75 -6.86 -1.87 16.11
C ASP A 75 -5.73 -1.62 17.15
N PRO A 76 -6.04 -1.00 18.31
CA PRO A 76 -5.06 -0.70 19.35
C PRO A 76 -4.12 -1.86 19.72
N ASN A 77 -4.68 -3.07 19.85
CA ASN A 77 -3.94 -4.26 20.27
C ASN A 77 -3.25 -5.02 19.12
N VAL A 78 -3.36 -4.53 17.88
CA VAL A 78 -2.78 -5.17 16.70
C VAL A 78 -1.44 -4.53 16.37
N THR A 79 -0.43 -5.34 16.09
CA THR A 79 0.96 -4.89 15.84
C THR A 79 1.38 -5.06 14.39
N GLY A 80 2.62 -4.66 14.06
CA GLY A 80 3.26 -4.93 12.78
C GLY A 80 3.13 -3.79 11.78
N VAL A 81 3.29 -4.15 10.50
CA VAL A 81 3.43 -3.28 9.34
C VAL A 81 2.39 -2.17 9.32
N LEU A 82 2.81 -0.93 9.55
CA LEU A 82 2.00 0.28 9.42
C LEU A 82 2.77 1.33 8.61
N PRO A 83 2.59 1.36 7.28
CA PRO A 83 3.12 2.43 6.45
C PRO A 83 2.51 3.78 6.86
N VAL A 84 3.36 4.71 7.29
CA VAL A 84 3.05 6.09 7.66
C VAL A 84 3.73 7.01 6.66
N ALA A 85 2.95 7.67 5.82
CA ALA A 85 3.44 8.63 4.85
C ALA A 85 3.68 10.00 5.50
N LEU A 86 4.74 10.65 5.06
CA LEU A 86 5.22 11.93 5.58
C LEU A 86 4.80 13.06 4.64
N SER A 87 4.36 14.20 5.19
CA SER A 87 4.17 15.46 4.46
C SER A 87 3.39 15.31 3.14
N LYS A 88 4.06 15.47 1.99
CA LYS A 88 3.45 15.42 0.65
C LYS A 88 3.12 14.00 0.21
N ALA A 89 3.83 12.99 0.72
CA ALA A 89 3.56 11.57 0.45
C ALA A 89 2.22 11.08 1.03
N THR A 90 1.56 11.83 1.92
CA THR A 90 0.24 11.46 2.47
C THR A 90 -0.82 11.21 1.39
N LYS A 91 -0.64 11.80 0.19
CA LYS A 91 -1.49 11.53 -0.99
C LYS A 91 -1.29 10.13 -1.58
N ALA A 92 -0.12 9.51 -1.43
CA ALA A 92 0.23 8.18 -1.95
C ALA A 92 -0.42 7.04 -1.17
N VAL A 93 -0.75 7.28 0.10
CA VAL A 93 -1.41 6.32 1.00
C VAL A 93 -2.67 5.69 0.39
N HIS A 94 -3.36 6.43 -0.48
CA HIS A 94 -4.57 5.92 -1.15
C HIS A 94 -4.31 4.65 -1.97
N ALA A 95 -3.13 4.52 -2.59
CA ALA A 95 -2.74 3.32 -3.33
C ALA A 95 -2.66 2.09 -2.43
N LEU A 96 -2.19 2.25 -1.19
CA LEU A 96 -2.04 1.16 -0.21
C LEU A 96 -3.36 0.79 0.50
N LEU A 97 -4.35 1.70 0.50
CA LEU A 97 -5.68 1.39 1.05
C LEU A 97 -6.39 0.28 0.28
N VAL A 98 -6.11 0.13 -1.02
CA VAL A 98 -6.67 -0.93 -1.87
C VAL A 98 -5.75 -2.15 -1.98
N ALA A 99 -4.51 -2.04 -1.50
CA ALA A 99 -3.55 -3.15 -1.53
C ALA A 99 -3.98 -4.28 -0.58
N GLY A 100 -3.83 -5.52 -1.06
CA GLY A 100 -3.98 -6.73 -0.26
C GLY A 100 -3.09 -6.71 0.98
N LYS A 101 -3.52 -7.44 2.02
CA LYS A 101 -2.89 -7.42 3.34
C LYS A 101 -2.67 -8.83 3.84
N GLU A 102 -1.57 -9.03 4.54
CA GLU A 102 -1.23 -10.30 5.16
C GLU A 102 -1.15 -10.14 6.67
N TYR A 103 -1.62 -11.17 7.39
CA TYR A 103 -1.62 -11.21 8.83
C TYR A 103 -1.16 -12.56 9.34
N VAL A 104 -0.55 -12.54 10.51
CA VAL A 104 -0.37 -13.69 11.40
C VAL A 104 -1.15 -13.41 12.68
N GLY A 105 -1.82 -14.41 13.23
CA GLY A 105 -2.60 -14.21 14.46
C GLY A 105 -2.96 -15.50 15.16
N ILE A 106 -3.55 -15.34 16.34
CA ILE A 106 -4.00 -16.44 17.19
C ILE A 106 -5.52 -16.37 17.29
N MET A 107 -6.15 -17.48 16.91
CA MET A 107 -7.57 -17.72 17.12
C MET A 107 -7.75 -18.66 18.32
N HIS A 108 -8.43 -18.19 19.36
CA HIS A 108 -8.77 -19.01 20.51
C HIS A 108 -10.20 -19.56 20.39
N LEU A 109 -10.34 -20.88 20.42
CA LEU A 109 -11.59 -21.61 20.38
C LEU A 109 -12.26 -21.63 21.76
N HIS A 110 -13.59 -21.52 21.82
CA HIS A 110 -14.30 -21.58 23.12
C HIS A 110 -14.52 -23.02 23.62
N LYS A 111 -14.29 -24.01 22.76
CA LYS A 111 -14.39 -25.46 23.04
C LYS A 111 -13.30 -26.19 22.26
N ASP A 112 -12.94 -27.37 22.72
CA ASP A 112 -12.00 -28.26 22.02
C ASP A 112 -12.57 -28.69 20.67
N ALA A 113 -11.69 -28.87 19.69
CA ALA A 113 -12.02 -29.38 18.38
C ALA A 113 -10.82 -30.11 17.79
N ASP A 114 -11.09 -31.17 17.04
CA ASP A 114 -10.04 -31.91 16.34
C ASP A 114 -9.33 -31.02 15.32
N GLU A 115 -8.01 -31.16 15.23
CA GLU A 115 -7.18 -30.37 14.30
C GLU A 115 -7.64 -30.51 12.85
N ASP A 116 -8.05 -31.71 12.42
CA ASP A 116 -8.58 -31.96 11.09
C ASP A 116 -9.85 -31.13 10.81
N LEU A 117 -10.73 -30.99 11.80
CA LEU A 117 -11.94 -30.17 11.68
C LEU A 117 -11.57 -28.68 11.56
N ILE A 118 -10.58 -28.23 12.33
CA ILE A 118 -10.07 -26.85 12.29
C ILE A 118 -9.53 -26.54 10.89
N ARG A 119 -8.57 -27.34 10.40
CA ARG A 119 -7.94 -27.17 9.09
C ARG A 119 -8.96 -27.23 7.95
N LYS A 120 -9.87 -28.20 7.97
CA LYS A 120 -10.95 -28.37 6.98
C LYS A 120 -11.97 -27.23 7.02
N THR A 121 -12.19 -26.61 8.16
CA THR A 121 -13.10 -25.46 8.27
C THR A 121 -12.41 -24.21 7.77
N CYS A 122 -11.16 -23.94 8.16
CA CYS A 122 -10.36 -22.82 7.68
C CYS A 122 -10.25 -22.82 6.14
N SER A 123 -9.99 -23.98 5.52
CA SER A 123 -9.87 -24.07 4.05
C SER A 123 -11.15 -23.66 3.30
N LYS A 124 -12.34 -23.86 3.89
CA LYS A 124 -13.63 -23.44 3.31
C LYS A 124 -13.83 -21.91 3.30
N PHE A 125 -13.03 -21.17 4.04
CA PHE A 125 -13.07 -19.70 4.05
C PHE A 125 -12.10 -19.09 3.03
N VAL A 126 -11.28 -19.88 2.35
CA VAL A 126 -10.46 -19.42 1.22
C VAL A 126 -11.37 -19.17 0.02
N GLY A 127 -11.22 -18.00 -0.60
CA GLY A 127 -12.07 -17.52 -1.68
C GLY A 127 -12.94 -16.34 -1.26
N VAL A 128 -14.08 -16.16 -1.92
CA VAL A 128 -14.99 -15.04 -1.67
C VAL A 128 -15.89 -15.35 -0.49
N ILE A 129 -15.87 -14.47 0.51
CA ILE A 129 -16.67 -14.54 1.73
C ILE A 129 -17.57 -13.30 1.86
N ASP A 130 -18.72 -13.46 2.54
CA ASP A 130 -19.59 -12.35 2.91
C ASP A 130 -19.24 -11.85 4.30
N GLN A 131 -19.06 -10.53 4.42
CA GLN A 131 -18.81 -9.87 5.70
C GLN A 131 -19.80 -8.74 5.93
N LEU A 132 -20.32 -8.68 7.15
CA LEU A 132 -20.93 -7.49 7.71
C LEU A 132 -19.90 -6.84 8.65
N PRO A 133 -19.49 -5.58 8.41
CA PRO A 133 -18.59 -4.86 9.31
C PRO A 133 -19.08 -4.91 10.77
N PRO A 134 -18.16 -4.95 11.75
CA PRO A 134 -18.51 -4.87 13.16
C PRO A 134 -19.15 -3.51 13.48
N VAL A 135 -19.84 -3.44 14.62
CA VAL A 135 -20.49 -2.21 15.10
C VAL A 135 -19.49 -1.06 15.22
N ARG A 136 -18.31 -1.35 15.79
CA ARG A 136 -17.18 -0.42 15.81
C ARG A 136 -16.40 -0.56 14.51
N SER A 137 -16.78 0.21 13.49
CA SER A 137 -16.05 0.31 12.23
C SER A 137 -16.12 1.72 11.65
N ALA A 138 -15.08 2.11 10.90
CA ALA A 138 -15.00 3.43 10.26
C ALA A 138 -15.84 3.54 8.97
N VAL A 139 -16.66 2.53 8.65
CA VAL A 139 -17.33 2.39 7.35
C VAL A 139 -18.78 1.91 7.55
N LYS A 140 -19.70 2.35 6.69
CA LYS A 140 -21.13 2.00 6.78
C LYS A 140 -21.36 0.49 6.88
N ARG A 141 -22.13 0.06 7.88
CA ARG A 141 -22.41 -1.35 8.14
C ARG A 141 -23.42 -1.90 7.13
N ARG A 142 -22.92 -2.53 6.07
CA ARG A 142 -23.69 -3.21 5.03
C ARG A 142 -22.95 -4.48 4.59
N PRO A 143 -23.67 -5.54 4.16
CA PRO A 143 -23.05 -6.75 3.62
C PRO A 143 -22.11 -6.42 2.45
N ARG A 144 -20.98 -7.11 2.41
CA ARG A 144 -19.95 -6.94 1.37
C ARG A 144 -19.24 -8.25 1.14
N LYS A 145 -18.86 -8.50 -0.11
CA LYS A 145 -17.95 -9.57 -0.46
C LYS A 145 -16.52 -9.16 -0.21
N ARG A 146 -15.71 -10.07 0.32
CA ARG A 146 -14.27 -9.94 0.50
C ARG A 146 -13.59 -11.22 0.10
N THR A 147 -12.37 -11.12 -0.41
CA THR A 147 -11.60 -12.30 -0.80
C THR A 147 -10.55 -12.64 0.25
N VAL A 148 -10.55 -13.87 0.73
CA VAL A 148 -9.42 -14.48 1.45
C VAL A 148 -8.60 -15.24 0.42
N TYR A 149 -7.39 -14.76 0.13
CA TYR A 149 -6.53 -15.37 -0.88
C TYR A 149 -5.95 -16.69 -0.40
N TYR A 150 -5.58 -16.77 0.87
CA TYR A 150 -5.15 -17.98 1.55
C TYR A 150 -5.37 -17.83 3.06
N LEU A 151 -5.57 -18.97 3.72
CA LEU A 151 -5.66 -19.08 5.17
C LEU A 151 -5.01 -20.41 5.55
N ASP A 152 -3.84 -20.31 6.15
CA ASP A 152 -3.02 -21.44 6.54
C ASP A 152 -2.98 -21.57 8.06
N VAL A 153 -3.15 -22.78 8.54
CA VAL A 153 -3.06 -23.12 9.97
C VAL A 153 -1.64 -23.58 10.21
N LEU A 154 -0.87 -22.77 10.93
CA LEU A 154 0.54 -23.01 11.19
C LEU A 154 0.71 -24.02 12.32
N GLU A 155 -0.04 -23.83 13.40
CA GLU A 155 0.07 -24.62 14.62
C GLU A 155 -1.29 -24.66 15.34
N VAL A 156 -1.57 -25.78 15.99
CA VAL A 156 -2.73 -25.95 16.87
C VAL A 156 -2.20 -26.46 18.21
N ASP A 157 -2.39 -25.67 19.27
CA ASP A 157 -2.06 -26.04 20.63
C ASP A 157 -3.33 -25.95 21.49
N GLY A 158 -3.96 -27.10 21.75
CA GLY A 158 -5.24 -27.20 22.43
C GLY A 158 -6.33 -26.37 21.75
N ARG A 159 -6.65 -25.20 22.33
CA ARG A 159 -7.69 -24.28 21.82
C ARG A 159 -7.12 -23.08 21.08
N ASP A 160 -5.81 -22.92 21.05
CA ASP A 160 -5.15 -21.81 20.37
C ASP A 160 -4.65 -22.27 19.00
N VAL A 161 -5.09 -21.55 17.97
CA VAL A 161 -4.77 -21.85 16.58
C VAL A 161 -3.98 -20.68 16.01
N LEU A 162 -2.70 -20.92 15.74
CA LEU A 162 -1.83 -19.98 15.04
C LEU A 162 -2.11 -20.09 13.54
N PHE A 163 -2.39 -18.96 12.90
CA PHE A 163 -2.72 -18.92 11.47
C PHE A 163 -1.99 -17.79 10.74
N ARG A 164 -1.83 -17.97 9.43
CA ARG A 164 -1.41 -16.93 8.49
C ARG A 164 -2.48 -16.74 7.42
N THR A 165 -2.83 -15.50 7.11
CA THR A 165 -3.85 -15.22 6.09
C THR A 165 -3.52 -14.00 5.23
N GLY A 166 -3.72 -14.16 3.92
CA GLY A 166 -3.68 -13.09 2.94
C GLY A 166 -5.09 -12.73 2.54
N THR A 167 -5.43 -11.45 2.58
CA THR A 167 -6.81 -10.98 2.38
C THR A 167 -6.88 -9.73 1.52
N GLU A 168 -8.02 -9.53 0.86
CA GLU A 168 -8.39 -8.29 0.21
C GLU A 168 -8.48 -7.15 1.25
N ALA A 169 -8.16 -5.93 0.82
CA ALA A 169 -8.25 -4.76 1.68
C ALA A 169 -9.66 -4.57 2.28
N GLY A 170 -9.69 -4.26 3.59
CA GLY A 170 -10.93 -4.05 4.32
C GLY A 170 -11.66 -5.34 4.71
N THR A 171 -10.98 -6.49 4.66
CA THR A 171 -11.41 -7.73 5.32
C THR A 171 -11.24 -7.59 6.84
N TYR A 172 -12.28 -7.91 7.60
CA TYR A 172 -12.25 -7.88 9.06
C TYR A 172 -11.81 -9.24 9.60
N ILE A 173 -10.54 -9.35 10.03
CA ILE A 173 -9.98 -10.62 10.54
C ILE A 173 -10.75 -11.12 11.77
N ARG A 174 -11.08 -10.24 12.72
CA ARG A 174 -11.91 -10.59 13.89
C ARG A 174 -13.24 -11.24 13.50
N LYS A 175 -13.88 -10.75 12.44
CA LYS A 175 -15.15 -11.30 11.93
C LYS A 175 -14.94 -12.64 11.23
N LEU A 176 -13.87 -12.76 10.44
CA LEU A 176 -13.47 -14.02 9.83
C LEU A 176 -13.31 -15.13 10.88
N LEU A 177 -12.53 -14.89 11.94
CA LEU A 177 -12.31 -15.88 13.00
C LEU A 177 -13.59 -16.23 13.78
N HIS A 178 -14.43 -15.23 14.07
CA HIS A 178 -15.75 -15.47 14.67
C HIS A 178 -16.61 -16.39 13.80
N ASP A 179 -16.61 -16.19 12.47
CA ASP A 179 -17.42 -16.98 11.56
C ASP A 179 -16.87 -18.40 11.36
N ILE A 180 -15.55 -18.56 11.40
CA ILE A 180 -14.89 -19.88 11.48
C ILE A 180 -15.36 -20.61 12.74
N GLY A 181 -15.26 -19.98 13.92
CA GLY A 181 -15.73 -20.56 15.18
C GLY A 181 -17.21 -20.91 15.17
N LYS A 182 -18.05 -20.06 14.58
CA LYS A 182 -19.49 -20.34 14.39
C LYS A 182 -19.71 -21.56 13.48
N ARG A 183 -18.94 -21.69 12.40
CA ARG A 183 -19.03 -22.82 11.47
C ARG A 183 -18.63 -24.14 12.12
N MET A 184 -17.64 -24.12 13.02
CA MET A 184 -17.22 -25.28 13.80
C MET A 184 -18.17 -25.59 14.97
N LYS A 185 -19.11 -24.70 15.31
CA LYS A 185 -19.98 -24.78 16.50
C LYS A 185 -19.22 -24.78 17.84
N THR A 186 -17.93 -24.45 17.81
CA THR A 186 -17.12 -24.24 19.02
C THR A 186 -17.32 -22.82 19.55
N GLY A 187 -17.48 -21.84 18.66
CA GLY A 187 -17.18 -20.44 18.97
C GLY A 187 -15.67 -20.18 18.91
N ALA A 188 -15.28 -18.98 18.50
CA ALA A 188 -13.88 -18.57 18.48
C ALA A 188 -13.75 -17.05 18.55
N HIS A 189 -12.60 -16.58 19.01
CA HIS A 189 -12.25 -15.17 19.00
C HIS A 189 -10.78 -14.94 18.67
N MET A 190 -10.46 -13.70 18.31
CA MET A 190 -9.09 -13.28 18.02
C MET A 190 -8.39 -12.87 19.31
N THR A 191 -7.30 -13.56 19.65
CA THR A 191 -6.45 -13.23 20.81
C THR A 191 -5.39 -12.22 20.41
N GLU A 192 -4.64 -12.55 19.36
CA GLU A 192 -3.56 -11.71 18.85
C GLU A 192 -3.63 -11.59 17.32
N LEU A 193 -3.11 -10.47 16.82
CA LEU A 193 -2.98 -10.24 15.40
C LEU A 193 -1.81 -9.30 15.14
N ARG A 194 -1.00 -9.67 14.15
CA ARG A 194 0.10 -8.88 13.61
C ARG A 194 -0.06 -8.79 12.11
N ARG A 195 0.00 -7.57 11.55
CA ARG A 195 0.02 -7.37 10.10
C ARG A 195 1.44 -7.54 9.61
N THR A 196 1.68 -8.51 8.73
CA THR A 196 3.01 -8.84 8.20
C THR A 196 3.27 -8.22 6.84
N LYS A 197 2.21 -7.77 6.12
CA LYS A 197 2.36 -7.17 4.77
C LYS A 197 1.23 -6.20 4.40
N VAL A 198 1.59 -5.13 3.66
CA VAL A 198 0.70 -4.25 2.90
C VAL A 198 1.42 -3.74 1.64
N GLY A 199 0.99 -4.18 0.45
CA GLY A 199 1.71 -3.82 -0.79
C GLY A 199 3.16 -4.28 -0.71
N LEU A 200 4.12 -3.42 -1.08
CA LEU A 200 5.56 -3.71 -0.96
C LEU A 200 6.05 -3.78 0.51
N PHE A 201 5.35 -3.10 1.42
CA PHE A 201 5.74 -3.01 2.82
C PHE A 201 5.50 -4.33 3.53
N ASN A 202 6.56 -4.88 4.10
CA ASN A 202 6.55 -6.13 4.85
C ASN A 202 7.54 -6.05 6.03
N GLU A 203 7.67 -7.13 6.78
CA GLU A 203 8.49 -7.16 8.00
C GLU A 203 9.99 -6.85 7.78
N SER A 204 10.51 -7.03 6.56
CA SER A 204 11.92 -6.75 6.24
C SER A 204 12.30 -5.27 6.24
N THR A 205 11.32 -4.36 6.34
CA THR A 205 11.53 -2.91 6.28
C THR A 205 11.00 -2.19 7.51
N LEU A 206 10.73 -2.92 8.58
CA LEU A 206 10.15 -2.38 9.80
C LEU A 206 11.10 -1.44 10.53
N VAL A 207 10.53 -0.38 11.07
CA VAL A 207 11.22 0.61 11.88
C VAL A 207 10.42 0.82 13.15
N THR A 208 11.05 0.71 14.32
CA THR A 208 10.39 1.05 15.58
C THR A 208 10.29 2.57 15.75
N LEU A 209 9.41 3.04 16.64
CA LEU A 209 9.33 4.47 16.93
C LEU A 209 10.64 5.02 17.52
N GLN A 210 11.36 4.18 18.27
CA GLN A 210 12.66 4.48 18.87
C GLN A 210 13.72 4.64 17.78
N ASP A 211 13.85 3.67 16.86
CA ASP A 211 14.83 3.73 15.78
C ASP A 211 14.61 4.95 14.89
N LEU A 212 13.35 5.30 14.62
CA LEU A 212 13.01 6.50 13.85
C LEU A 212 13.43 7.78 14.57
N GLN A 213 13.18 7.86 15.88
CA GLN A 213 13.56 9.01 16.69
C GLN A 213 15.09 9.19 16.73
N ASP A 214 15.83 8.10 16.88
CA ASP A 214 17.29 8.10 16.93
C ASP A 214 17.89 8.47 15.56
N ALA A 215 17.36 7.88 14.48
CA ALA A 215 17.76 8.23 13.11
C ALA A 215 17.54 9.72 12.82
N PHE A 216 16.39 10.26 13.23
CA PHE A 216 16.07 11.67 13.04
C PHE A 216 16.99 12.58 13.89
N TRP A 217 17.28 12.19 15.12
CA TRP A 217 18.19 12.93 15.99
C TRP A 217 19.60 12.99 15.42
N LEU A 218 20.13 11.86 14.89
CA LEU A 218 21.45 11.81 14.25
C LEU A 218 21.54 12.76 13.06
N TRP A 219 20.54 12.76 12.18
CA TRP A 219 20.53 13.70 11.07
C TRP A 219 20.51 15.16 11.53
N LYS A 220 19.68 15.49 12.52
CA LYS A 220 19.57 16.87 13.02
C LYS A 220 20.85 17.36 13.70
N ASN A 221 21.48 16.52 14.52
CA ASN A 221 22.58 16.92 15.40
C ASN A 221 23.96 16.60 14.83
N LYS A 222 24.07 15.59 13.97
CA LYS A 222 25.35 15.09 13.41
C LYS A 222 25.43 15.19 11.90
N LYS A 223 24.36 15.64 11.22
CA LYS A 223 24.27 15.74 9.75
C LYS A 223 24.47 14.40 9.03
N ASP A 224 24.23 13.29 9.73
CA ASP A 224 24.28 11.94 9.18
C ASP A 224 22.85 11.45 8.88
N ASP A 225 22.51 11.33 7.60
CA ASP A 225 21.20 10.84 7.14
C ASP A 225 21.18 9.34 6.83
N THR A 226 22.26 8.61 7.11
CA THR A 226 22.41 7.19 6.73
C THR A 226 21.30 6.33 7.31
N LEU A 227 20.98 6.49 8.61
CA LEU A 227 19.92 5.72 9.25
C LEU A 227 18.52 6.18 8.79
N LEU A 228 18.33 7.47 8.50
CA LEU A 228 17.07 7.95 7.95
C LEU A 228 16.79 7.37 6.56
N ARG A 229 17.81 7.29 5.70
CA ARG A 229 17.67 6.69 4.36
C ARG A 229 17.38 5.19 4.42
N LYS A 230 17.79 4.51 5.49
CA LYS A 230 17.40 3.10 5.75
C LYS A 230 15.98 2.99 6.30
N ALA A 231 15.56 3.91 7.16
CA ALA A 231 14.26 3.88 7.82
C ALA A 231 13.10 4.37 6.94
N VAL A 232 13.36 5.33 6.06
CA VAL A 232 12.35 5.98 5.22
C VAL A 232 12.48 5.44 3.80
N GLN A 233 11.37 5.07 3.19
CA GLN A 233 11.27 4.68 1.78
C GLN A 233 10.67 5.82 0.95
N PRO A 234 10.98 5.94 -0.35
CA PRO A 234 10.33 6.91 -1.22
C PRO A 234 8.83 6.57 -1.40
N MET A 235 7.98 7.57 -1.63
CA MET A 235 6.54 7.37 -1.82
C MET A 235 6.20 6.44 -2.98
N GLU A 236 7.10 6.31 -3.94
CA GLU A 236 7.04 5.37 -5.05
C GLU A 236 6.85 3.92 -4.59
N ALA A 237 7.37 3.55 -3.41
CA ALA A 237 7.15 2.23 -2.80
C ALA A 237 5.65 1.95 -2.56
N ALA A 238 4.83 2.98 -2.36
CA ALA A 238 3.38 2.83 -2.17
C ALA A 238 2.61 2.43 -3.42
N VAL A 239 3.22 2.48 -4.60
CA VAL A 239 2.55 2.18 -5.88
C VAL A 239 3.15 0.99 -6.61
N GLU A 240 4.09 0.27 -6.01
CA GLU A 240 4.74 -0.87 -6.64
C GLU A 240 3.76 -2.00 -7.01
N HIS A 241 2.72 -2.16 -6.19
CA HIS A 241 1.65 -3.13 -6.46
C HIS A 241 0.67 -2.67 -7.54
N LEU A 242 0.80 -1.46 -8.10
CA LEU A 242 -0.05 -0.95 -9.17
C LEU A 242 0.60 -1.09 -10.54
N PRO A 243 -0.20 -1.27 -11.61
CA PRO A 243 0.31 -1.11 -12.96
C PRO A 243 0.68 0.35 -13.24
N LYS A 244 1.75 0.54 -14.02
CA LYS A 244 2.43 1.82 -14.27
C LYS A 244 2.29 2.27 -15.72
N ILE A 245 2.18 3.59 -15.91
CA ILE A 245 2.27 4.29 -17.20
C ILE A 245 3.37 5.33 -17.09
N TRP A 246 4.40 5.21 -17.91
CA TRP A 246 5.51 6.17 -17.98
C TRP A 246 5.25 7.21 -19.05
N ILE A 247 5.41 8.48 -18.67
CA ILE A 247 5.11 9.63 -19.52
C ILE A 247 6.37 10.41 -19.88
N ILE A 248 6.34 11.07 -21.02
CA ILE A 248 7.43 11.93 -21.49
C ILE A 248 7.50 13.23 -20.66
N ASP A 249 8.70 13.79 -20.54
CA ASP A 249 8.99 14.99 -19.73
C ASP A 249 8.01 16.14 -20.01
N THR A 250 7.69 16.38 -21.29
CA THR A 250 6.78 17.44 -21.75
C THR A 250 5.33 17.28 -21.28
N THR A 251 4.94 16.10 -20.80
CA THR A 251 3.59 15.83 -20.28
C THR A 251 3.49 16.01 -18.76
N VAL A 252 4.63 15.96 -18.05
CA VAL A 252 4.66 15.87 -16.58
C VAL A 252 4.02 17.10 -15.92
N ASP A 253 4.46 18.31 -16.25
CA ASP A 253 3.98 19.53 -15.59
C ASP A 253 2.48 19.79 -15.85
N SER A 254 2.01 19.49 -17.07
CA SER A 254 0.59 19.56 -17.42
C SER A 254 -0.26 18.66 -16.51
N MET A 255 0.22 17.45 -16.21
CA MET A 255 -0.45 16.55 -15.27
C MET A 255 -0.35 17.02 -13.81
N CYS A 256 0.74 17.68 -13.43
CA CYS A 256 0.87 18.31 -12.11
C CYS A 256 -0.19 19.41 -11.89
N HIS A 257 -0.70 20.02 -12.96
CA HIS A 257 -1.82 20.96 -12.94
C HIS A 257 -3.20 20.28 -13.08
N GLY A 258 -3.28 18.95 -13.00
CA GLY A 258 -4.54 18.19 -13.00
C GLY A 258 -5.07 17.80 -14.38
N ALA A 259 -4.29 18.00 -15.45
CA ALA A 259 -4.69 17.52 -16.78
C ALA A 259 -4.87 15.99 -16.81
N GLN A 260 -5.76 15.52 -17.68
CA GLN A 260 -5.91 14.09 -17.96
C GLN A 260 -4.74 13.58 -18.81
N LEU A 261 -4.32 12.33 -18.60
CA LEU A 261 -3.28 11.71 -19.41
C LEU A 261 -3.82 11.38 -20.80
N LYS A 262 -3.26 12.02 -21.82
CA LYS A 262 -3.56 11.74 -23.23
C LYS A 262 -2.57 10.74 -23.82
N VAL A 263 -3.03 9.94 -24.79
CA VAL A 263 -2.24 8.89 -25.45
C VAL A 263 -0.90 9.37 -26.02
N PRO A 264 -0.77 10.56 -26.65
CA PRO A 264 0.52 11.06 -27.15
C PRO A 264 1.60 11.27 -26.08
N GLY A 265 1.22 11.49 -24.82
CA GLY A 265 2.14 11.75 -23.73
C GLY A 265 2.76 10.49 -23.11
N ILE A 266 2.40 9.31 -23.60
CA ILE A 266 2.83 8.02 -23.04
C ILE A 266 4.04 7.49 -23.81
N SER A 267 5.11 7.18 -23.09
CA SER A 267 6.30 6.51 -23.65
C SER A 267 6.18 4.99 -23.55
N LYS A 268 5.90 4.46 -22.35
CA LYS A 268 5.78 3.02 -22.09
C LYS A 268 4.74 2.75 -21.00
N LEU A 269 4.25 1.51 -20.92
CA LEU A 269 3.19 1.13 -19.97
C LEU A 269 3.22 -0.37 -19.66
N ASN A 270 2.66 -0.80 -18.53
CA ASN A 270 2.48 -2.24 -18.29
C ASN A 270 1.36 -2.84 -19.15
N ALA A 271 1.53 -4.09 -19.58
CA ALA A 271 0.61 -4.78 -20.49
C ALA A 271 -0.70 -5.26 -19.84
N ASP A 272 -0.73 -5.38 -18.51
CA ASP A 272 -1.87 -5.86 -17.72
C ASP A 272 -2.93 -4.78 -17.47
N ILE A 273 -2.70 -3.53 -17.88
CA ILE A 273 -3.64 -2.42 -17.69
C ILE A 273 -4.98 -2.72 -18.39
N LYS A 274 -6.04 -2.71 -17.58
CA LYS A 274 -7.44 -2.75 -18.01
C LYS A 274 -8.15 -1.43 -17.72
N SER A 275 -9.13 -1.10 -18.55
CA SER A 275 -10.04 0.01 -18.27
C SER A 275 -10.65 -0.10 -16.87
N GLY A 276 -10.71 1.00 -16.14
CA GLY A 276 -11.16 1.07 -14.75
C GLY A 276 -10.10 0.76 -13.70
N ASN A 277 -8.93 0.20 -14.07
CA ASN A 277 -7.83 -0.01 -13.12
C ASN A 277 -7.30 1.33 -12.59
N LEU A 278 -6.90 1.31 -11.32
CA LEU A 278 -6.05 2.35 -10.75
C LEU A 278 -4.62 2.12 -11.25
N VAL A 279 -4.02 3.13 -11.86
CA VAL A 279 -2.66 3.11 -12.41
C VAL A 279 -1.80 4.19 -11.76
N ALA A 280 -0.52 3.92 -11.65
CA ALA A 280 0.50 4.90 -11.27
C ALA A 280 1.08 5.55 -12.52
N VAL A 281 1.05 6.88 -12.58
CA VAL A 281 1.68 7.63 -13.67
C VAL A 281 3.06 8.05 -13.21
N MET A 282 4.09 7.62 -13.94
CA MET A 282 5.49 7.75 -13.58
C MET A 282 6.23 8.64 -14.59
N THR A 283 7.24 9.38 -14.15
CA THR A 283 8.23 9.94 -15.08
C THR A 283 9.13 8.83 -15.61
N LEU A 284 9.90 9.10 -16.67
CA LEU A 284 10.93 8.18 -17.16
C LEU A 284 12.07 7.91 -16.15
N LYS A 285 12.15 8.68 -15.06
CA LYS A 285 13.07 8.48 -13.92
C LYS A 285 12.44 7.70 -12.77
N ASP A 286 11.28 7.08 -13.00
CA ASP A 286 10.49 6.35 -12.00
C ASP A 286 9.98 7.21 -10.83
N GLU A 287 9.82 8.52 -11.04
CA GLU A 287 9.17 9.40 -10.05
C GLU A 287 7.65 9.33 -10.19
N LEU A 288 6.92 9.25 -9.08
CA LEU A 288 5.47 9.18 -9.09
C LEU A 288 4.86 10.57 -9.32
N VAL A 289 4.20 10.75 -10.47
CA VAL A 289 3.52 11.99 -10.86
C VAL A 289 2.11 12.04 -10.29
N ALA A 290 1.32 11.00 -10.55
CA ALA A 290 -0.10 10.98 -10.21
C ALA A 290 -0.64 9.54 -10.07
N LEU A 291 -1.73 9.42 -9.32
CA LEU A 291 -2.64 8.27 -9.42
C LEU A 291 -3.76 8.62 -10.40
N ALA A 292 -4.02 7.71 -11.33
CA ALA A 292 -5.05 7.90 -12.35
C ALA A 292 -5.87 6.62 -12.55
N ARG A 293 -7.07 6.76 -13.11
CA ARG A 293 -7.90 5.63 -13.54
C ARG A 293 -7.79 5.42 -15.03
N ALA A 294 -7.36 4.24 -15.45
CA ALA A 294 -7.28 3.88 -16.86
C ALA A 294 -8.67 3.96 -17.52
N ARG A 295 -8.72 4.57 -18.70
CA ARG A 295 -9.93 4.61 -19.56
C ARG A 295 -9.87 3.63 -20.72
N LEU A 296 -8.66 3.14 -21.01
CA LEU A 296 -8.35 2.27 -22.12
C LEU A 296 -7.52 1.09 -21.61
N ASP A 297 -7.64 -0.04 -22.28
CA ASP A 297 -6.76 -1.19 -22.08
C ASP A 297 -5.37 -0.90 -22.65
N ALA A 298 -4.34 -1.60 -22.16
CA ALA A 298 -2.96 -1.44 -22.62
C ALA A 298 -2.81 -1.58 -24.15
N ARG A 299 -3.54 -2.54 -24.74
CA ARG A 299 -3.54 -2.80 -26.19
C ARG A 299 -4.09 -1.60 -26.98
N ASP A 300 -5.12 -0.94 -26.46
CA ASP A 300 -5.71 0.24 -27.11
C ASP A 300 -4.82 1.46 -26.97
N ILE A 301 -4.18 1.65 -25.81
CA ILE A 301 -3.19 2.71 -25.60
C ILE A 301 -2.04 2.55 -26.60
N LYS A 302 -1.58 1.32 -26.85
CA LYS A 302 -0.52 1.04 -27.82
C LYS A 302 -0.94 1.41 -29.25
N LYS A 303 -2.14 1.02 -29.69
CA LYS A 303 -2.63 1.20 -31.06
C LYS A 303 -3.11 2.63 -31.39
N LYS A 304 -3.74 3.33 -30.44
CA LYS A 304 -4.33 4.65 -30.69
C LYS A 304 -3.26 5.74 -30.78
N PHE A 305 -3.51 6.77 -31.57
CA PHE A 305 -2.65 7.97 -31.67
C PHE A 305 -3.19 9.16 -30.87
N LYS A 306 -4.50 9.22 -30.59
CA LYS A 306 -5.16 10.32 -29.89
C LYS A 306 -6.16 9.81 -28.84
N GLY A 307 -6.61 10.73 -27.98
CA GLY A 307 -7.61 10.46 -26.94
C GLY A 307 -7.05 10.43 -25.53
N ALA A 308 -7.93 10.34 -24.54
CA ALA A 308 -7.58 10.25 -23.13
C ALA A 308 -7.33 8.79 -22.74
N ALA A 309 -6.14 8.50 -22.23
CA ALA A 309 -5.72 7.18 -21.76
C ALA A 309 -6.10 6.93 -20.30
N ALA A 310 -5.97 7.94 -19.45
CA ALA A 310 -6.33 7.83 -18.04
C ALA A 310 -6.89 9.16 -17.48
N LYS A 311 -7.83 9.06 -16.54
CA LYS A 311 -8.37 10.20 -15.79
C LYS A 311 -7.59 10.36 -14.50
N THR A 312 -6.95 11.52 -14.31
CA THR A 312 -6.24 11.86 -13.08
C THR A 312 -7.19 11.86 -11.88
N GLU A 313 -6.82 11.15 -10.81
CA GLU A 313 -7.59 11.10 -9.56
C GLU A 313 -6.87 11.84 -8.42
N ARG A 314 -5.54 11.75 -8.39
CA ARG A 314 -4.71 12.43 -7.39
C ARG A 314 -3.37 12.82 -8.00
N VAL A 315 -3.01 14.09 -7.90
CA VAL A 315 -1.66 14.58 -8.25
C VAL A 315 -0.76 14.51 -7.02
N LEU A 316 0.46 13.99 -7.20
CA LEU A 316 1.45 13.82 -6.13
C LEU A 316 2.70 14.67 -6.34
N MET A 317 3.21 14.72 -7.57
CA MET A 317 4.31 15.60 -7.93
C MET A 317 3.87 17.07 -7.92
N GLU A 318 4.76 17.95 -7.52
CA GLU A 318 4.49 19.38 -7.46
C GLU A 318 4.72 20.03 -8.83
N PRO A 319 3.92 21.06 -9.20
CA PRO A 319 4.16 21.86 -10.39
C PRO A 319 5.59 22.45 -10.44
N GLY A 320 6.12 22.63 -11.65
CA GLY A 320 7.42 23.27 -11.88
C GLY A 320 8.65 22.38 -11.68
N VAL A 321 8.49 21.10 -11.29
CA VAL A 321 9.61 20.14 -11.24
C VAL A 321 10.13 19.80 -12.64
N TYR A 322 9.22 19.77 -13.61
CA TYR A 322 9.49 19.60 -15.04
C TYR A 322 9.03 20.85 -15.80
N PRO A 323 9.59 21.16 -16.97
CA PRO A 323 9.28 22.38 -17.69
C PRO A 323 7.82 22.36 -18.18
N ARG A 324 7.18 23.52 -18.12
CA ARG A 324 5.90 23.73 -18.79
C ARG A 324 6.16 23.80 -20.29
N VAL A 325 5.44 23.00 -21.06
CA VAL A 325 5.43 23.17 -22.51
C VAL A 325 4.47 24.29 -22.83
N GLU A 326 5.02 25.44 -23.24
CA GLU A 326 4.25 26.49 -23.88
C GLU A 326 3.68 25.95 -25.19
N LYS A 327 2.41 26.29 -25.43
CA LYS A 327 1.68 25.82 -26.62
C LYS A 327 2.15 26.56 -27.86
#